data_AF-A0A4Y2U125-F1
#
_entry.id   AF-A0A4Y2U125-F1
#
_cell.length_a   1.000
_cell.length_b   1.000
_cell.length_c   1.000
_cell.angle_alpha   90.00
_cell.angle_beta   90.00
_cell.angle_gamma   90.00
#
_symmetry.space_group_name_H-M   'P 1'
#
loop_
_entity.id
_entity.type
_entity.pdbx_description
1 polymer ?
#
loop_
_entity_poly.entity_id
_entity_poly.type
_entity_poly.pdbx_seq_one_letter_code
_entity_poly.pdbx_strand_id
1 'polypeptide(L)' 'HPPEQFKTIVSSSHVHILVNGSLNFPSVEPSDEGYYLCEANNGVGMGLSTVVKLTVHSK' A
#
# COMPACT_ATOMS: atom_id res chain seq x y z
N HIS A 1 -17.97 2.98 0.28
CA HIS A 1 -17.20 3.21 1.52
C HIS A 1 -15.89 2.45 1.37
N PRO A 2 -14.71 3.07 1.50
CA PRO A 2 -13.48 2.30 1.55
C PRO A 2 -13.59 1.31 2.73
N PRO A 3 -13.09 0.07 2.60
CA PRO A 3 -13.09 -0.84 3.74
C PRO A 3 -12.26 -0.22 4.87
N GLU A 4 -12.73 -0.35 6.11
CA GLU A 4 -12.01 0.14 7.31
C GLU A 4 -10.73 -0.67 7.62
N GLN A 5 -10.46 -1.74 6.86
CA GLN A 5 -9.25 -2.55 6.98
C GLN A 5 -8.33 -2.35 5.79
N PHE A 6 -7.26 -1.60 6.02
CA PHE A 6 -6.11 -1.52 5.13
C PHE A 6 -4.99 -2.43 5.64
N LYS A 7 -4.22 -3.00 4.71
CA LYS A 7 -3.01 -3.73 5.10
C LYS A 7 -1.96 -2.76 5.63
N THR A 8 -1.47 -3.00 6.85
CA THR A 8 -0.30 -2.29 7.38
C THR A 8 0.93 -2.80 6.66
N ILE A 9 1.72 -1.88 6.10
CA ILE A 9 2.92 -2.21 5.35
C ILE A 9 4.15 -1.88 6.19
N VAL A 10 5.02 -2.86 6.36
CA VAL A 10 6.35 -2.67 6.95
C VAL A 10 7.37 -3.11 5.91
N SER A 11 8.34 -2.24 5.62
CA SER A 11 9.41 -2.58 4.69
C SER A 11 10.16 -3.83 5.19
N SER A 12 10.28 -4.84 4.33
CA SER A 12 10.82 -6.17 4.62
C SER A 12 11.49 -6.75 3.38
N SER A 13 11.80 -8.05 3.34
CA SER A 13 12.28 -8.70 2.11
C SER A 13 11.19 -8.86 1.05
N HIS A 14 9.93 -9.03 1.47
CA HIS A 14 8.77 -9.30 0.61
C HIS A 14 8.16 -8.04 0.01
N VAL A 15 8.17 -6.95 0.76
CA VAL A 15 7.60 -5.66 0.34
C VAL A 15 8.56 -4.54 0.73
N HIS A 16 8.93 -3.67 -0.21
CA HIS A 16 9.82 -2.54 0.09
C HIS A 16 9.09 -1.22 -0.06
N ILE A 17 9.38 -0.31 0.85
CA ILE A 17 8.94 1.08 0.79
C ILE A 17 10.14 1.89 0.34
N LEU A 18 10.07 2.41 -0.88
CA LEU A 18 11.16 3.18 -1.48
C LEU A 18 11.14 4.62 -0.97
N VAL A 19 12.29 5.28 -1.03
CA VAL A 19 12.48 6.67 -0.55
C VAL A 19 11.58 7.69 -1.26
N ASN A 20 11.10 7.38 -2.45
CA ASN A 20 10.16 8.20 -3.20
C ASN A 20 8.68 7.96 -2.81
N GLY A 21 8.42 7.15 -1.79
CA GLY A 21 7.08 6.79 -1.32
C GLY A 21 6.41 5.67 -2.13
N SER A 22 7.11 5.07 -3.10
CA SER A 22 6.58 3.93 -3.86
C SER A 22 6.60 2.65 -3.03
N LEU A 23 5.57 1.83 -3.21
CA LEU A 23 5.44 0.49 -2.67
C LEU A 23 5.82 -0.53 -3.75
N ASN A 24 6.85 -1.36 -3.51
CA ASN A 24 7.24 -2.41 -4.45
C ASN A 24 7.14 -3.81 -3.83
N PHE A 25 6.62 -4.74 -4.61
CA PHE A 25 6.63 -6.17 -4.33
C PHE A 25 7.57 -6.82 -5.37
N PRO A 26 8.73 -7.38 -4.99
CA PRO A 26 9.61 -8.06 -5.94
C PRO A 26 8.96 -9.29 -6.58
N SER A 27 8.10 -9.97 -5.83
CA SER A 27 7.25 -11.06 -6.31
C SER A 27 5.93 -11.01 -5.56
N VAL A 28 4.82 -10.97 -6.29
CA VAL A 28 3.48 -10.93 -5.70
C VAL A 28 2.96 -12.34 -5.39
N GLU A 29 2.26 -12.48 -4.27
CA GLU A 29 1.55 -13.70 -3.86
C GLU A 29 0.05 -13.40 -3.74
N PRO A 30 -0.84 -14.42 -3.79
CA PRO A 30 -2.27 -14.22 -3.56
C PRO A 30 -2.58 -13.59 -2.21
N SER A 31 -1.71 -13.83 -1.22
CA SER A 31 -1.78 -13.21 0.09
C SER A 31 -1.64 -11.70 0.03
N ASP A 32 -1.01 -11.11 -1.00
CA ASP A 32 -0.82 -9.66 -1.18
C ASP A 32 -2.06 -8.93 -1.69
N GLU A 33 -3.09 -9.64 -2.16
CA GLU A 33 -4.35 -9.02 -2.54
C GLU A 33 -4.96 -8.23 -1.36
N GLY A 34 -5.51 -7.05 -1.66
CA GLY A 34 -6.14 -6.22 -0.64
C GLY A 34 -6.20 -4.74 -0.97
N TYR A 35 -6.62 -3.97 0.03
CA TYR A 35 -6.68 -2.52 -0.03
C TYR A 35 -5.48 -1.91 0.69
N TYR A 36 -4.85 -0.96 0.02
CA TYR A 36 -3.65 -0.25 0.46
C TYR A 36 -3.96 1.24 0.57
N LEU A 37 -3.53 1.85 1.66
CA LEU A 37 -3.67 3.29 1.90
C LEU A 37 -2.33 3.98 1.65
N CYS A 38 -2.34 4.98 0.77
CA CYS A 38 -1.23 5.91 0.60
C CYS A 38 -1.60 7.23 1.28
N GLU A 39 -0.68 7.76 2.09
CA GLU A 39 -0.85 9.03 2.80
C GLU A 39 0.33 9.96 2.53
N ALA A 40 0.05 11.23 2.26
CA ALA A 40 1.05 12.26 2.06
C ALA A 40 0.73 13.48 2.94
N ASN A 41 1.73 13.95 3.68
CA ASN A 41 1.58 15.07 4.59
C ASN A 41 2.82 15.98 4.53
N ASN A 42 2.60 17.29 4.43
CA ASN A 42 3.66 18.31 4.44
C ASN A 42 3.75 19.06 5.79
N GLY A 43 3.03 18.62 6.82
CA GLY A 43 2.97 19.21 8.15
C GLY A 43 1.98 20.36 8.30
N VAL A 44 1.21 20.71 7.25
CA VAL A 44 0.27 21.84 7.28
C VAL A 44 -1.12 21.40 6.84
N GLY A 45 -2.10 21.61 7.73
CA GLY A 45 -3.49 21.23 7.46
C GLY A 45 -3.71 19.72 7.46
N MET A 46 -4.76 19.29 6.78
CA MET A 46 -5.06 17.86 6.63
C MET A 46 -4.23 17.28 5.46
N GLY A 47 -3.61 16.12 5.70
CA GLY A 47 -2.88 15.40 4.66
C GLY A 47 -3.79 14.86 3.56
N LEU A 48 -3.18 14.34 2.50
CA LEU A 48 -3.86 13.66 1.40
C LEU A 48 -3.83 12.16 1.64
N SER A 49 -4.93 11.48 1.34
CA SER A 49 -5.01 10.02 1.42
C SER A 49 -5.69 9.43 0.18
N THR A 50 -5.21 8.28 -0.28
CA THR A 50 -5.77 7.54 -1.41
C THR A 50 -5.75 6.04 -1.14
N VAL A 51 -6.85 5.38 -1.47
CA VAL A 51 -6.99 3.93 -1.35
C VAL A 51 -6.84 3.27 -2.71
N VAL A 52 -5.97 2.26 -2.79
CA VAL A 52 -5.71 1.46 -3.99
C VAL A 52 -6.08 0.01 -3.71
N LYS A 53 -6.81 -0.63 -4.63
CA LYS A 53 -7.07 -2.07 -4.58
C LYS A 53 -6.03 -2.80 -5.43
N LEU A 54 -5.23 -3.66 -4.81
CA LEU A 54 -4.40 -4.64 -5.53
C LEU A 54 -5.22 -5.90 -5.73
N THR A 55 -5.26 -6.41 -6.96
CA THR A 55 -5.85 -7.71 -7.29
C THR A 55 -4.74 -8.59 -7.87
N VAL A 56 -4.59 -9.80 -7.36
CA VAL A 56 -3.52 -10.71 -7.77
C VAL A 56 -4.13 -11.87 -8.53
N HIS A 57 -3.72 -12.05 -9.78
CA HIS A 57 -4.19 -13.15 -10.62
C HIS A 57 -3.15 -14.27 -10.63
N SER A 58 -3.54 -15.46 -10.18
CA SER A 58 -2.80 -16.70 -10.44
C SER A 58 -3.21 -17.28 -11.79
N LYS A 59 -2.28 -17.96 -12.47
CA LYS A 59 -2.60 -18.82 -13.61
C LYS A 59 -3.35 -20.07 -13.18
#